data_AF-A0A833PHQ5-F1
#
_entry.id   AF-A0A833PHQ5-F1
#
_cell.length_a   1.000
_cell.length_b   1.000
_cell.length_c   1.000
_cell.angle_alpha   90.00
_cell.angle_beta   90.00
_cell.angle_gamma   90.00
#
_symmetry.space_group_name_H-M   'P 1'
#
loop_
_entity.id
_entity.type
_entity.pdbx_description
1 polymer ?
#
loop_
_entity_poly.entity_id
_entity_poly.type
_entity_poly.pdbx_seq_one_letter_code
_entity_poly.pdbx_strand_id
1 'polypeptide(L)'
;MIQERAKPLFDHFELHKDVIGRYYNVQDQVYDIVFEEILKEAKQHHHELLLIYAEDYYWLIVPNHEHKIEKFCKHFNKQFHDEDVSIEHYALFDCSRST
;
A
#
# COMPACT_ATOMS: atom_id res chain seq x y z
N MET A 1 5.92 -17.16 4.05
CA MET A 1 6.72 -15.91 4.16
C MET A 1 6.46 -15.03 2.94
N ILE A 2 6.64 -13.70 3.03
CA ILE A 2 6.42 -12.74 1.91
C ILE A 2 7.06 -13.21 0.59
N GLN A 3 8.27 -13.78 0.66
CA GLN A 3 9.00 -14.32 -0.49
C GLN A 3 8.23 -15.41 -1.25
N GLU A 4 7.51 -16.28 -0.55
CA GLU A 4 6.71 -17.36 -1.18
C GLU A 4 5.47 -16.79 -1.88
N ARG A 5 4.86 -15.73 -1.32
CA ARG A 5 3.73 -15.02 -1.92
C ARG A 5 4.15 -14.20 -3.15
N ALA A 6 5.35 -13.64 -3.13
CA ALA A 6 5.88 -12.83 -4.23
C ALA A 6 6.47 -13.67 -5.37
N LYS A 7 6.91 -14.91 -5.10
CA LYS A 7 7.54 -15.81 -6.10
C LYS A 7 6.72 -15.97 -7.39
N PRO A 8 5.40 -16.23 -7.36
CA PRO A 8 4.60 -16.34 -8.58
C PRO A 8 4.57 -15.06 -9.42
N LEU A 9 4.67 -13.88 -8.79
CA LEU A 9 4.70 -12.60 -9.50
C LEU A 9 6.00 -12.45 -10.29
N PHE A 10 7.13 -12.80 -9.68
CA PHE A 10 8.43 -12.80 -10.36
C PHE A 10 8.50 -13.86 -11.46
N ASP A 11 8.02 -15.08 -11.20
CA ASP A 11 8.00 -16.16 -12.19
C ASP A 11 7.14 -15.76 -13.42
N HIS A 12 6.00 -15.10 -13.20
CA HIS A 12 5.15 -14.56 -14.27
C HIS A 12 5.81 -13.42 -15.03
N PHE A 13 6.42 -12.47 -14.31
CA PHE A 13 7.14 -11.35 -14.92
C PHE A 13 8.27 -11.85 -15.81
N GLU A 14 9.12 -12.77 -15.34
CA GLU A 14 10.23 -13.31 -16.13
C GLU A 14 9.77 -14.05 -17.39
N LEU A 15 8.64 -14.77 -17.33
CA LEU A 15 8.09 -15.49 -18.47
C LEU A 15 7.54 -14.55 -19.56
N HIS A 16 7.03 -13.38 -19.17
CA HIS A 16 6.28 -12.50 -20.06
C HIS A 16 6.93 -11.13 -20.29
N LYS A 17 8.09 -10.84 -19.68
CA LYS A 17 8.74 -9.51 -19.72
C LYS A 17 8.92 -8.94 -21.12
N ASP A 18 9.13 -9.78 -22.13
CA ASP A 18 9.27 -9.36 -23.53
C ASP A 18 7.96 -8.80 -24.13
N VAL A 19 6.81 -9.14 -23.54
CA VAL A 19 5.47 -8.73 -23.95
C VAL A 19 4.88 -7.67 -23.01
N ILE A 20 5.07 -7.82 -21.70
CA ILE A 20 4.42 -6.98 -20.66
C ILE A 20 5.35 -5.95 -20.02
N GLY A 21 6.67 -6.02 -20.24
CA GLY A 21 7.67 -5.28 -19.47
C GLY A 21 7.60 -3.76 -19.54
N ARG A 22 6.83 -3.18 -20.47
CA ARG A 22 6.57 -1.73 -20.55
C ARG A 22 5.37 -1.25 -19.73
N TYR A 23 4.47 -2.16 -19.33
CA TYR A 23 3.20 -1.83 -18.66
C TYR A 23 3.02 -2.55 -17.32
N TYR A 24 3.96 -3.42 -16.95
CA TYR A 24 3.86 -4.24 -15.74
C TYR A 24 4.97 -3.89 -14.76
N ASN A 25 4.62 -3.13 -13.72
CA ASN A 25 5.53 -2.85 -12.62
C ASN A 25 5.40 -3.94 -11.57
N VAL A 26 6.23 -4.99 -11.68
CA VAL A 26 6.23 -6.11 -10.71
C VAL A 26 6.55 -5.62 -9.29
N GLN A 27 7.24 -4.49 -9.16
CA GLN A 27 7.61 -3.94 -7.86
C GLN A 27 6.38 -3.44 -7.10
N ASP A 28 5.43 -2.78 -7.78
CA ASP A 28 4.20 -2.28 -7.14
C ASP A 28 3.38 -3.42 -6.54
N GLN A 29 3.27 -4.55 -7.25
CA GLN A 29 2.56 -5.72 -6.74
C GLN A 29 3.29 -6.41 -5.58
N VAL A 30 4.63 -6.37 -5.58
CA VAL A 30 5.41 -6.86 -4.45
C VAL A 30 5.21 -5.94 -3.24
N TYR A 31 5.14 -4.62 -3.45
CA TYR A 31 4.79 -3.67 -2.40
C TYR A 31 3.40 -3.93 -1.82
N ASP A 32 2.40 -4.24 -2.64
CA ASP A 32 1.07 -4.63 -2.16
C ASP A 32 1.13 -5.84 -1.20
N ILE A 33 1.88 -6.89 -1.55
CA ILE A 33 2.07 -8.06 -0.67
C ILE A 33 2.75 -7.65 0.64
N VAL A 34 3.78 -6.81 0.56
CA VAL A 34 4.51 -6.34 1.73
C VAL A 34 3.61 -5.52 2.66
N PHE A 35 2.87 -4.54 2.11
CA PHE A 35 1.96 -3.69 2.88
C PHE A 35 0.79 -4.47 3.48
N GLU A 36 0.26 -5.48 2.77
CA GLU A 36 -0.73 -6.38 3.32
C GLU A 36 -0.21 -7.14 4.55
N GLU A 37 1.02 -7.69 4.48
CA GLU A 37 1.61 -8.41 5.62
C GLU A 37 1.95 -7.46 6.79
N ILE A 38 2.43 -6.24 6.49
CA ILE A 38 2.63 -5.20 7.53
C ILE A 38 1.30 -4.85 8.19
N LEU A 39 0.23 -4.61 7.43
CA LEU A 39 -1.08 -4.29 7.97
C LEU A 39 -1.64 -5.43 8.82
N LYS A 40 -1.48 -6.69 8.38
CA LYS A 40 -1.89 -7.87 9.16
C LYS A 40 -1.23 -7.91 10.52
N GLU A 41 0.07 -7.64 10.59
CA GLU A 41 0.80 -7.57 11.86
C GLU A 41 0.35 -6.36 12.69
N ALA A 42 0.27 -5.17 12.10
CA ALA A 42 -0.16 -3.95 12.79
C ALA A 42 -1.53 -4.09 13.45
N LYS A 43 -2.48 -4.75 12.77
CA LYS A 43 -3.84 -5.00 13.28
C LYS A 43 -3.85 -5.86 14.55
N GLN A 44 -2.89 -6.78 14.73
CA GLN A 44 -2.78 -7.57 15.96
C GLN A 44 -2.52 -6.70 17.19
N HIS A 45 -1.92 -5.53 16.99
CA HIS A 45 -1.56 -4.58 18.05
C HIS A 45 -2.49 -3.35 18.09
N HIS A 46 -3.65 -3.39 17.43
CA HIS A 46 -4.60 -2.26 17.32
C HIS A 46 -4.02 -1.00 16.64
N HIS A 47 -3.21 -1.21 15.61
CA HIS A 47 -2.70 -0.15 14.76
C HIS A 47 -3.23 -0.27 13.32
N GLU A 48 -3.15 0.83 12.59
CA GLU A 48 -3.50 0.99 11.18
C GLU A 48 -2.28 1.43 10.38
N LEU A 49 -2.33 1.27 9.05
CA LEU A 49 -1.24 1.61 8.13
C LEU A 49 -1.63 2.81 7.27
N LEU A 50 -0.75 3.80 7.17
CA LEU A 50 -0.86 4.92 6.22
C LEU A 50 0.23 4.81 5.18
N LEU A 51 -0.07 5.13 3.93
CA LEU A 51 0.90 5.22 2.84
C LEU A 51 1.07 6.68 2.45
N ILE A 52 2.32 7.12 2.28
CA ILE A 52 2.67 8.43 1.76
C ILE A 52 3.27 8.21 0.37
N TYR A 53 2.62 8.81 -0.62
CA TYR A 53 3.10 8.88 -2.00
C TYR A 53 3.95 10.15 -2.13
N ALA A 54 5.23 9.98 -2.41
CA ALA A 54 6.19 11.05 -2.72
C ALA A 54 7.16 10.52 -3.79
N GLU A 55 8.41 11.00 -3.83
CA GLU A 55 9.44 10.45 -4.72
C GLU A 55 9.70 8.95 -4.50
N ASP A 56 9.49 8.47 -3.27
CA ASP A 56 9.60 7.06 -2.86
C ASP A 56 8.35 6.62 -2.09
N TYR A 57 8.20 5.30 -1.88
CA TYR A 57 7.15 4.73 -1.03
C TYR A 57 7.50 4.84 0.45
N TYR A 58 6.76 5.68 1.18
CA TYR A 58 6.85 5.78 2.64
C TYR A 58 5.58 5.22 3.29
N TRP A 59 5.73 4.66 4.49
CA TRP A 59 4.59 4.12 5.25
C TRP A 59 4.72 4.42 6.74
N LEU A 60 3.59 4.48 7.43
CA LEU A 60 3.49 4.78 8.85
C LEU A 60 2.52 3.83 9.54
N ILE A 61 2.92 3.28 10.68
CA ILE A 61 2.01 2.57 11.58
C ILE A 61 1.50 3.57 12.62
N VAL A 62 0.19 3.68 12.76
CA VAL A 62 -0.47 4.62 13.66
C VAL A 62 -1.50 3.92 14.54
N PRO A 63 -1.76 4.38 15.77
CA PRO A 63 -2.83 3.80 16.59
C PRO A 63 -4.19 3.88 15.89
N ASN A 64 -5.02 2.84 16.02
CA ASN A 64 -6.34 2.77 15.39
C ASN A 64 -7.33 3.76 16.04
N HIS A 65 -7.27 5.01 15.56
CA HIS A 65 -8.20 6.08 15.92
C HIS A 65 -8.73 6.70 14.62
N GLU A 66 -9.73 6.07 14.02
CA GLU A 66 -10.33 6.46 12.72
C GLU A 66 -10.49 7.98 12.53
N HIS A 67 -11.17 8.66 13.45
CA HIS A 67 -11.37 10.11 13.38
C HIS A 67 -10.06 10.93 13.37
N LYS A 68 -9.00 10.48 14.06
CA LYS A 68 -7.69 11.15 14.06
C LYS A 68 -6.94 10.87 12.78
N ILE A 69 -7.03 9.64 12.27
CA ILE A 69 -6.43 9.21 11.01
C ILE A 69 -7.02 10.02 9.86
N GLU A 70 -8.35 10.04 9.71
CA GLU A 70 -9.04 10.82 8.69
C GLU A 70 -8.68 12.31 8.75
N LYS A 71 -8.68 12.87 9.98
CA LYS A 71 -8.31 14.27 10.19
C LYS A 71 -6.85 14.50 9.77
N PHE A 72 -5.93 13.63 10.14
CA PHE A 72 -4.52 13.74 9.79
C PHE A 72 -4.33 13.70 8.27
N CYS A 73 -4.87 12.69 7.59
CA CYS A 73 -4.76 12.55 6.14
C CYS A 73 -5.32 13.79 5.42
N LYS A 74 -6.48 14.30 5.86
CA LYS A 74 -7.07 15.53 5.31
C LYS A 74 -6.18 16.75 5.50
N HIS A 75 -5.56 16.94 6.66
CA HIS A 75 -4.69 18.09 6.91
C HIS A 75 -3.37 17.98 6.16
N PHE A 76 -2.79 16.79 6.09
CA PHE A 76 -1.58 16.51 5.34
C PHE A 76 -1.79 16.82 3.85
N ASN A 77 -2.80 16.22 3.23
CA ASN A 77 -3.07 16.44 1.80
C ASN A 77 -3.42 17.90 1.49
N LYS A 78 -4.03 18.62 2.44
CA LYS A 78 -4.27 20.06 2.28
C LYS A 78 -2.97 20.88 2.39
N GLN A 79 -2.08 20.51 3.30
CA GLN A 79 -0.80 21.21 3.51
C GLN A 79 0.10 21.06 2.29
N PHE A 80 0.19 19.84 1.75
CA PHE A 80 1.08 19.47 0.66
C PHE A 80 0.38 19.47 -0.72
N HIS A 81 -0.78 20.13 -0.85
CA HIS A 81 -1.60 20.06 -2.08
C HIS A 81 -0.93 20.56 -3.36
N ASP A 82 0.03 21.49 -3.24
CA ASP A 82 0.82 22.04 -4.35
C ASP A 82 2.14 21.27 -4.56
N GLU A 83 2.41 20.28 -3.70
CA GLU A 83 3.56 19.39 -3.78
C GLU A 83 3.10 18.04 -4.36
N ASP A 84 4.00 17.30 -5.01
CA ASP A 84 3.72 15.95 -5.51
C ASP A 84 3.81 14.92 -4.37
N VAL A 85 3.15 15.24 -3.25
CA VAL A 85 3.17 14.47 -2.01
C VAL A 85 1.76 14.32 -1.46
N SER A 86 1.33 13.09 -1.21
CA SER A 86 0.02 12.79 -0.63
C SER A 86 0.07 11.63 0.35
N ILE A 87 -0.96 11.50 1.18
CA ILE A 87 -1.11 10.42 2.14
C ILE A 87 -2.51 9.80 2.05
N GLU A 88 -2.59 8.50 2.26
CA GLU A 88 -3.85 7.77 2.39
C GLU A 88 -3.84 6.79 3.54
N HIS A 89 -5.04 6.42 4.00
CA HIS A 89 -5.23 5.29 4.90
C HIS A 89 -5.27 4.01 4.07
N TYR A 90 -4.28 3.15 4.24
CA TYR A 90 -4.23 1.88 3.55
C TYR A 90 -5.23 0.90 4.17
N ALA A 91 -6.20 0.50 3.36
CA ALA A 91 -7.15 -0.53 3.69
C ALA A 91 -7.11 -1.60 2.60
N LEU A 92 -7.16 -2.87 3.01
CA LEU A 92 -7.39 -3.95 2.05
C LEU A 92 -8.77 -3.72 1.43
N PHE A 93 -8.83 -3.70 0.09
CA PHE A 93 -10.09 -3.71 -0.63
C PHE A 93 -10.83 -5.02 -0.29
N ASP A 94 -11.76 -4.94 0.65
CA ASP A 94 -12.75 -5.98 0.85
C ASP A 94 -13.75 -5.88 -0.32
N CYS A 95 -13.48 -6.62 -1.40
CA CYS A 95 -14.44 -6.90 -2.48
C CYS A 95 -15.61 -7.80 -1.99
N SER A 96 -16.10 -7.59 -0.76
CA SER A 96 -17.26 -8.29 -0.19
C SER A 96 -18.53 -7.43 -0.19
N ARG A 97 -18.49 -6.20 -0.73
CA ARG A 97 -19.68 -5.36 -0.97
C ARG A 97 -20.01 -5.28 -2.45
N SER A 98 -20.48 -6.37 -3.04
CA SER A 98 -21.22 -6.37 -4.30
C SER A 98 -22.09 -7.63 -4.40
N THR A 99 -23.18 -7.64 -3.63
CA THR A 99 -24.47 -8.26 -3.97
C THR A 99 -25.57 -7.60 -3.15
#